data_AF-A0A9D5IMU9-F1
#
_entry.id   AF-A0A9D5IMU9-F1
#
_cell.length_a   1.000
_cell.length_b   1.000
_cell.length_c   1.000
_cell.angle_alpha   90.00
_cell.angle_beta   90.00
_cell.angle_gamma   90.00
#
_symmetry.space_group_name_H-M   'P 1'
#
loop_
_entity.id
_entity.type
_entity.pdbx_description
1 polymer ?
#
loop_
_entity_poly.entity_id
_entity_poly.type
_entity_poly.pdbx_seq_one_letter_code
_entity_poly.pdbx_strand_id
1 'polypeptide(L)'
;MSTDATPPEPPRSAASLLPAWLRQDAPLVGAIVIGIALFGFLSGIREPKATVRLIPTPAANPGPIPVAVTYSELSDAKLRPNATWQQSLSQLKFDRPGIFDAVVRTDEMKLVALADRAKNRAYDGAPPTIPHPVEAQSAASCLVCHGEGLKVGDRLA
;
A
#
# COMPACT_ATOMS: atom_id res chain seq x y z
N MET A 1 -2.50 81.08 38.10
CA MET A 1 -3.15 79.79 37.82
C MET A 1 -2.92 79.50 36.34
N SER A 2 -1.90 78.71 36.03
CA SER A 2 -1.67 78.19 34.67
C SER A 2 -1.55 76.69 34.81
N THR A 3 -2.55 75.97 34.32
CA THR A 3 -2.58 74.52 34.26
C THR A 3 -1.71 74.08 33.10
N ASP A 4 -0.57 73.47 33.42
CA ASP A 4 0.29 72.80 32.43
C ASP A 4 -0.29 71.41 32.18
N ALA A 5 -0.79 71.17 30.97
CA ALA A 5 -1.37 69.90 30.56
C ALA A 5 -0.34 69.11 29.77
N THR A 6 0.20 68.05 30.38
CA THR A 6 1.12 67.11 29.73
C THR A 6 0.40 66.32 28.61
N PRO A 7 0.98 66.19 27.40
CA PRO A 7 0.37 65.43 26.32
C PRO A 7 0.36 63.92 26.59
N PRO A 8 -0.60 63.16 26.02
CA PRO A 8 -0.69 61.71 26.23
C PRO A 8 0.44 60.92 25.55
N GLU A 9 1.00 59.95 26.28
CA GLU A 9 2.06 59.04 25.83
C GLU A 9 1.57 58.17 24.65
N PRO A 10 2.35 58.01 23.56
CA PRO A 10 1.93 57.22 22.40
C PRO A 10 1.81 55.71 22.73
N PRO A 11 0.97 54.96 22.02
CA PRO A 11 0.75 53.54 22.29
C PRO A 11 2.03 52.73 22.01
N ARG A 12 2.49 51.97 23.01
CA ARG A 12 3.63 51.06 22.88
C ARG A 12 3.26 49.94 21.89
N SER A 13 3.95 49.87 20.75
CA SER A 13 3.74 48.79 19.78
C SER A 13 4.25 47.47 20.36
N ALA A 14 3.61 46.34 20.03
CA ALA A 14 4.01 45.01 20.51
C ALA A 14 5.49 44.66 20.22
N ALA A 15 6.08 45.27 19.19
CA ALA A 15 7.50 45.13 18.84
C ALA A 15 8.47 45.75 19.88
N SER A 16 7.98 46.64 20.75
CA SER A 16 8.77 47.26 21.83
C SER A 16 8.96 46.37 23.07
N LEU A 17 8.21 45.27 23.17
CA LEU A 17 8.26 44.34 24.31
C LEU A 17 9.39 43.31 24.21
N LEU A 18 10.03 43.19 23.05
CA LEU A 18 11.15 42.26 22.83
C LEU A 18 12.49 43.00 22.92
N PRO A 19 13.49 42.44 23.65
CA PRO A 19 14.80 43.05 23.77
C PRO A 19 15.51 43.14 22.40
N ALA A 20 16.32 44.17 22.22
CA ALA A 20 16.87 44.54 20.91
C ALA A 20 17.75 43.45 20.26
N TRP A 21 18.49 42.68 21.06
CA TRP A 21 19.29 41.54 20.58
C TRP A 21 18.41 40.45 19.95
N LEU A 22 17.25 40.17 20.55
CA LEU A 22 16.31 39.17 20.05
C LEU A 22 15.66 39.58 18.71
N ARG A 23 15.51 40.88 18.45
CA ARG A 23 14.99 41.40 17.17
C ARG A 23 16.04 41.37 16.05
N GLN A 24 17.32 41.50 16.39
CA GLN A 24 18.43 41.47 15.43
C GLN A 24 18.72 40.04 14.95
N ASP A 25 18.60 39.06 15.84
CA ASP A 25 18.91 37.65 15.53
C ASP A 25 17.72 36.86 14.98
N ALA A 26 16.49 37.32 15.20
CA ALA A 26 15.26 36.69 14.68
C ALA A 26 15.26 36.39 13.17
N PRO A 27 15.66 37.31 12.27
CA PRO A 27 15.68 37.00 10.83
C PRO A 27 16.73 35.95 10.47
N LEU A 28 17.86 35.91 11.17
CA LEU A 28 18.92 34.92 10.95
C LEU A 28 18.43 33.52 11.33
N VAL A 29 17.83 33.40 12.52
CA VAL A 29 17.26 32.13 12.99
C VAL A 29 16.13 31.66 12.06
N GLY A 30 15.26 32.57 11.62
CA GLY A 30 14.21 32.26 10.65
C GLY A 30 14.76 31.73 9.33
N ALA A 31 15.81 32.36 8.79
CA ALA A 31 16.45 31.91 7.55
C ALA A 31 17.08 30.51 7.70
N ILE A 32 17.70 30.21 8.84
CA ILE A 32 18.28 28.89 9.12
C ILE A 32 17.19 27.81 9.17
N VAL A 33 16.09 28.07 9.90
CA VAL A 33 14.98 27.11 10.01
C VAL A 33 14.35 26.84 8.64
N ILE A 34 14.11 27.89 7.86
CA ILE A 34 13.57 27.77 6.50
C ILE A 34 14.54 26.97 5.61
N GLY A 35 15.84 27.23 5.71
CA GLY A 35 16.86 26.50 4.95
C GLY A 35 16.90 25.00 5.28
N ILE A 36 16.84 24.64 6.57
CA ILE A 36 16.78 23.23 7.00
C ILE A 36 15.51 22.56 6.50
N ALA A 37 14.36 23.23 6.62
CA ALA A 37 13.07 22.70 6.17
C ALA A 37 13.04 22.48 4.64
N LEU A 38 13.53 23.45 3.86
CA LEU A 38 13.64 23.35 2.40
C LEU A 38 14.59 22.22 1.99
N PHE A 39 15.74 22.11 2.64
CA PHE A 39 16.71 21.05 2.33
C PHE A 39 16.15 19.66 2.64
N GLY A 40 15.47 19.51 3.78
CA GLY A 40 14.80 18.27 4.16
C GLY A 40 13.69 17.90 3.18
N PHE A 41 12.85 18.87 2.81
CA PHE A 41 11.78 18.68 1.82
C PHE A 41 12.33 18.26 0.46
N LEU A 42 13.31 19.00 -0.08
CA LEU A 42 13.95 18.70 -1.37
C LEU A 42 14.68 17.36 -1.37
N SER A 43 15.28 16.97 -0.25
CA SER A 43 15.93 15.66 -0.12
C SER A 43 14.91 14.52 -0.01
N GLY A 44 13.75 14.76 0.63
CA GLY A 44 12.69 13.78 0.79
C GLY A 44 11.88 13.51 -0.48
N ILE A 45 11.71 14.51 -1.35
CA ILE A 45 11.03 14.34 -2.65
C ILE A 45 11.93 13.78 -3.75
N ARG A 46 13.22 13.55 -3.49
CA ARG A 46 14.09 12.88 -4.45
C ARG A 46 13.62 11.44 -4.63
N GLU A 47 13.13 11.13 -5.81
CA GLU A 47 12.83 9.75 -6.18
C GLU A 47 14.09 8.89 -5.99
N PRO A 48 14.02 7.77 -5.25
CA PRO A 48 15.12 6.84 -5.22
C PRO A 48 15.38 6.38 -6.66
N LYS A 49 16.63 6.49 -7.13
CA LYS A 49 17.01 5.95 -8.44
C LYS A 49 16.55 4.50 -8.47
N ALA A 50 15.60 4.20 -9.36
CA ALA A 50 15.15 2.84 -9.57
C ALA A 50 16.38 1.98 -9.85
N THR A 51 16.73 1.10 -8.92
CA THR A 51 17.75 0.09 -9.18
C THR A 51 17.20 -0.76 -10.31
N VAL A 52 17.78 -0.66 -11.50
CA VAL A 52 17.43 -1.51 -12.63
C VAL A 52 17.62 -2.93 -12.15
N ARG A 53 16.50 -3.62 -11.88
CA ARG A 53 16.53 -5.03 -11.55
C ARG A 53 16.96 -5.73 -12.82
N LEU A 54 18.21 -6.14 -12.88
CA LEU A 54 18.70 -7.05 -13.91
C LEU A 54 17.89 -8.33 -13.76
N ILE A 55 16.85 -8.47 -14.59
CA ILE A 55 16.10 -9.73 -14.70
C ILE A 55 17.11 -10.71 -15.31
N PRO A 56 17.52 -11.77 -14.59
CA PRO A 56 18.39 -12.78 -15.16
C PRO A 56 17.74 -13.30 -16.43
N THR A 57 18.46 -13.31 -17.54
CA THR A 57 18.00 -13.98 -18.75
C THR A 57 17.71 -15.43 -18.36
N PRO A 58 16.46 -15.92 -18.48
CA PRO A 58 16.15 -17.30 -18.14
C PRO A 58 17.07 -18.21 -18.95
N ALA A 59 17.69 -19.19 -18.30
CA ALA A 59 18.46 -20.21 -19.00
C ALA A 59 17.59 -20.79 -20.13
N ALA A 60 18.16 -20.92 -21.32
CA ALA A 60 17.46 -21.48 -22.47
C ALA A 60 16.88 -22.83 -22.07
N ASN A 61 15.54 -22.93 -22.04
CA ASN A 61 14.87 -24.20 -21.81
C ASN A 61 15.16 -25.08 -23.05
N PRO A 62 15.86 -26.22 -22.91
CA PRO A 62 16.14 -27.11 -24.05
C PRO A 62 14.92 -27.91 -24.51
N GLY A 63 13.76 -27.71 -23.85
CA GLY A 63 12.51 -28.35 -24.23
C GLY A 63 11.88 -27.69 -25.47
N PRO A 64 10.99 -28.41 -26.18
CA PRO A 64 10.25 -27.85 -27.30
C PRO A 64 9.53 -26.55 -26.89
N ILE A 65 9.73 -25.48 -27.66
CA ILE A 65 9.01 -24.23 -27.47
C ILE A 65 7.57 -24.47 -27.97
N PRO A 66 6.54 -24.33 -27.12
CA PRO A 66 5.17 -24.52 -27.56
C PRO A 66 4.80 -23.44 -28.59
N VAL A 67 4.02 -23.83 -29.60
CA VAL A 67 3.45 -22.90 -30.59
C VAL A 67 2.60 -21.88 -29.84
N ALA A 68 2.80 -20.59 -30.12
CA ALA A 68 1.98 -19.54 -29.55
C ALA A 68 0.52 -19.72 -30.03
N VAL A 69 -0.40 -19.78 -29.07
CA VAL A 69 -1.84 -19.87 -29.35
C VAL A 69 -2.45 -18.48 -29.42
N THR A 70 -3.56 -18.36 -30.14
CA THR A 70 -4.34 -17.10 -30.17
C THR A 70 -5.08 -16.90 -28.85
N TYR A 71 -5.55 -15.66 -28.58
CA TYR A 71 -6.25 -15.34 -27.34
C TYR A 71 -7.52 -16.18 -27.14
N SER A 72 -8.24 -16.50 -28.21
CA SER A 72 -9.43 -17.36 -28.18
C SER A 72 -9.14 -18.81 -27.82
N GLU A 73 -7.92 -19.29 -28.07
CA GLU A 73 -7.50 -20.68 -27.81
C GLU A 73 -6.86 -20.83 -26.42
N LEU A 74 -6.61 -19.70 -25.73
CA LEU A 74 -5.88 -19.67 -24.46
C LEU A 74 -6.60 -20.44 -23.34
N SER A 75 -7.93 -20.47 -23.34
CA SER A 75 -8.74 -21.20 -22.35
C SER A 75 -8.55 -22.71 -22.42
N ASP A 76 -8.32 -23.25 -23.62
CA ASP A 76 -8.15 -24.69 -23.86
C ASP A 76 -6.68 -25.11 -23.96
N ALA A 77 -5.77 -24.15 -24.08
CA ALA A 77 -4.34 -24.38 -24.24
C ALA A 77 -3.71 -24.95 -22.96
N LYS A 78 -3.12 -26.14 -23.06
CA LYS A 78 -2.36 -26.79 -21.99
C LYS A 78 -0.96 -26.19 -21.86
N LEU A 79 -0.90 -24.94 -21.36
CA LEU A 79 0.35 -24.21 -21.15
C LEU A 79 1.05 -24.70 -19.88
N ARG A 80 2.33 -25.06 -20.02
CA ARG A 80 3.11 -25.94 -19.10
C ARG A 80 2.81 -25.86 -17.60
N PRO A 81 3.00 -24.75 -16.85
CA PRO A 81 2.80 -24.77 -15.39
C PRO A 81 1.37 -25.14 -14.99
N ASN A 82 0.42 -24.93 -15.90
CA ASN A 82 -1.01 -25.08 -15.71
C ASN A 82 -1.61 -26.18 -16.61
N ALA A 83 -0.79 -27.03 -17.23
CA ALA A 83 -1.26 -28.07 -18.17
C ALA A 83 -2.23 -29.07 -17.52
N THR A 84 -2.19 -29.17 -16.18
CA THR A 84 -3.07 -30.01 -15.36
C THR A 84 -4.17 -29.21 -14.64
N TRP A 85 -4.17 -27.88 -14.75
CA TRP A 85 -5.16 -27.04 -14.09
C TRP A 85 -6.49 -27.12 -14.85
N GLN A 86 -7.52 -27.62 -14.17
CA GLN A 86 -8.90 -27.61 -14.66
C GLN A 86 -9.69 -26.54 -13.90
N GLN A 87 -10.27 -25.58 -14.61
CA GLN A 87 -11.19 -24.61 -14.01
C GLN A 87 -12.57 -25.24 -13.88
N SER A 88 -12.83 -25.89 -12.74
CA SER A 88 -14.11 -26.53 -12.46
C SER A 88 -14.89 -25.69 -11.44
N LEU A 89 -15.91 -24.97 -11.90
CA LEU A 89 -16.84 -24.27 -11.01
C LEU A 89 -17.60 -25.24 -10.08
N SER A 90 -17.73 -26.51 -10.48
CA SER A 90 -18.27 -27.56 -9.61
C SER A 90 -17.34 -27.90 -8.44
N GLN A 91 -16.02 -27.76 -8.57
CA GLN A 91 -15.08 -27.93 -7.45
C GLN A 91 -15.19 -26.80 -6.41
N LEU A 92 -15.75 -25.63 -6.78
CA LEU A 92 -16.06 -24.57 -5.82
C LEU A 92 -17.33 -24.84 -5.00
N LYS A 93 -18.09 -25.89 -5.32
CA LYS A 93 -19.23 -26.33 -4.51
C LYS A 93 -18.74 -27.17 -3.33
N PHE A 94 -18.27 -26.51 -2.29
CA PHE A 94 -18.06 -27.16 -0.99
C PHE A 94 -19.23 -26.83 -0.07
N ASP A 95 -19.65 -27.80 0.75
CA ASP A 95 -20.61 -27.54 1.82
C ASP A 95 -20.01 -26.51 2.78
N ARG A 96 -20.54 -25.29 2.73
CA ARG A 96 -20.24 -24.27 3.73
C ARG A 96 -21.14 -24.51 4.93
N PRO A 97 -20.59 -24.43 6.15
CA PRO A 97 -21.42 -24.35 7.34
C PRO A 97 -22.44 -23.22 7.17
N GLY A 98 -23.67 -23.47 7.58
CA GLY A 98 -24.69 -22.46 7.70
C GLY A 98 -24.20 -21.31 8.57
N ILE A 99 -24.66 -20.09 8.27
CA ILE A 99 -24.26 -18.87 8.99
C ILE A 99 -24.50 -18.99 10.51
N PHE A 100 -25.46 -19.82 10.91
CA PHE A 100 -25.87 -20.05 12.30
C PHE A 100 -25.40 -21.38 12.88
N ASP A 101 -24.62 -22.17 12.13
CA ASP A 101 -24.15 -23.45 12.62
C ASP A 101 -23.19 -23.24 13.79
N ALA A 102 -23.30 -24.08 14.82
CA ALA A 102 -22.45 -23.99 15.99
C ALA A 102 -20.99 -24.27 15.60
N VAL A 103 -20.14 -23.25 15.71
CA VAL A 103 -18.73 -23.36 15.36
C VAL A 103 -17.92 -23.74 16.60
N VAL A 104 -17.60 -25.03 16.72
CA VAL A 104 -16.67 -25.50 17.75
C VAL A 104 -15.26 -25.06 17.38
N ARG A 105 -14.56 -24.41 18.32
CA ARG A 105 -13.19 -23.90 18.16
C ARG A 105 -12.32 -24.52 19.24
N THR A 106 -11.58 -25.57 18.91
CA THR A 106 -10.60 -26.15 19.82
C THR A 106 -9.25 -25.46 19.68
N ASP A 107 -8.37 -25.66 20.67
CA ASP A 107 -7.03 -25.10 20.64
C ASP A 107 -6.20 -25.72 19.50
N GLU A 108 -6.40 -27.00 19.21
CA GLU A 108 -5.75 -27.67 18.08
C GLU A 108 -6.15 -27.04 16.75
N MET A 109 -7.46 -26.76 16.56
CA MET A 109 -7.94 -26.08 15.35
C MET A 109 -7.34 -24.68 15.20
N LYS A 110 -7.19 -23.97 16.31
CA LYS A 110 -6.55 -22.65 16.33
C LYS A 110 -5.08 -22.75 15.93
N LEU A 111 -4.34 -23.71 16.47
CA LEU A 111 -2.93 -23.92 16.14
C LEU A 111 -2.73 -24.28 14.66
N VAL A 112 -3.58 -25.16 14.12
CA VAL A 112 -3.56 -25.50 12.69
C VAL A 112 -3.83 -24.26 11.82
N ALA A 113 -4.83 -23.45 12.16
CA ALA A 113 -5.17 -22.24 11.41
C ALA A 113 -4.08 -21.16 11.49
N LEU A 114 -3.34 -21.07 12.61
CA LEU A 114 -2.20 -20.19 12.75
C LEU A 114 -1.02 -20.65 11.90
N ALA A 115 -0.71 -21.96 11.93
CA ALA A 115 0.33 -22.56 11.11
C ALA A 115 0.05 -22.35 9.62
N ASP A 116 -1.20 -22.45 9.18
CA ASP A 116 -1.57 -22.25 7.78
C ASP A 116 -1.44 -20.78 7.35
N ARG A 117 -1.89 -19.83 8.18
CA ARG A 117 -1.68 -18.39 7.93
C ARG A 117 -0.21 -18.00 7.83
N ALA A 118 0.65 -18.64 8.62
CA ALA A 118 2.09 -18.38 8.61
C ALA A 118 2.74 -18.76 7.27
N LYS A 119 2.21 -19.76 6.54
CA LYS A 119 2.77 -20.16 5.23
C LYS A 119 2.64 -19.08 4.15
N ASN A 120 1.57 -18.29 4.23
CA ASN A 120 1.21 -17.31 3.21
C ASN A 120 1.56 -15.88 3.63
N ARG A 121 2.35 -15.70 4.70
CA ARG A 121 2.72 -14.39 5.26
C ARG A 121 4.22 -14.35 5.55
N ALA A 122 4.83 -13.18 5.37
CA ALA A 122 6.25 -13.01 5.68
C ALA A 122 6.55 -13.00 7.19
N TYR A 123 5.62 -12.48 8.00
CA TYR A 123 5.67 -12.42 9.46
C TYR A 123 4.24 -12.31 10.02
N ASP A 124 4.05 -12.44 11.34
CA ASP A 124 2.72 -12.32 11.93
C ASP A 124 2.16 -10.91 11.77
N GLY A 125 0.91 -10.81 11.31
CA GLY A 125 0.28 -9.56 10.89
C GLY A 125 0.63 -9.08 9.48
N ALA A 126 1.60 -9.68 8.78
CA ALA A 126 1.86 -9.34 7.38
C ALA A 126 0.64 -9.66 6.49
N PRO A 127 0.40 -8.89 5.41
CA PRO A 127 -0.61 -9.24 4.42
C PRO A 127 -0.34 -10.62 3.81
N PRO A 128 -1.39 -11.38 3.43
CA PRO A 128 -1.20 -12.64 2.73
C PRO A 128 -0.62 -12.40 1.33
N THR A 129 0.05 -13.40 0.79
CA THR A 129 0.45 -13.44 -0.63
C THR A 129 -0.77 -13.52 -1.54
N ILE A 130 -0.71 -12.88 -2.71
CA ILE A 130 -1.76 -12.98 -3.73
C ILE A 130 -1.60 -14.34 -4.42
N PRO A 131 -2.59 -15.25 -4.34
CA PRO A 131 -2.43 -16.65 -4.79
C PRO A 131 -2.63 -16.82 -6.30
N HIS A 132 -2.64 -15.74 -7.08
CA HIS A 132 -2.82 -15.74 -8.52
C HIS A 132 -2.01 -14.60 -9.17
N PRO A 133 -1.75 -14.68 -10.49
CA PRO A 133 -1.13 -13.58 -11.21
C PRO A 133 -1.96 -12.30 -11.10
N VAL A 134 -1.28 -11.15 -10.97
CA VAL A 134 -1.90 -9.83 -11.02
C VAL A 134 -1.13 -8.96 -11.99
N GLU A 135 -1.85 -8.37 -12.94
CA GLU A 135 -1.34 -7.24 -13.71
C GLU A 135 -1.63 -5.98 -12.90
N ALA A 136 -0.65 -5.53 -12.12
CA ALA A 136 -0.78 -4.43 -11.17
C ALA A 136 -0.90 -3.06 -11.87
N GLN A 137 -1.99 -2.85 -12.61
CA GLN A 137 -2.19 -1.65 -13.43
C GLN A 137 -2.91 -0.53 -12.66
N SER A 138 -3.73 -0.84 -11.65
CA SER A 138 -4.34 0.16 -10.74
C SER A 138 -5.00 -0.49 -9.52
N ALA A 139 -5.30 0.27 -8.45
CA ALA A 139 -6.09 -0.23 -7.32
C ALA A 139 -7.53 -0.63 -7.71
N ALA A 140 -8.07 -0.03 -8.78
CA ALA A 140 -9.40 -0.35 -9.27
C ALA A 140 -9.50 -1.80 -9.80
N SER A 141 -8.41 -2.36 -10.37
CA SER A 141 -8.42 -3.74 -10.84
C SER A 141 -8.57 -4.76 -9.71
N CYS A 142 -8.07 -4.44 -8.52
CA CYS A 142 -8.24 -5.27 -7.32
C CYS A 142 -9.71 -5.32 -6.88
N LEU A 143 -10.41 -4.19 -6.98
CA LEU A 143 -11.79 -4.03 -6.50
C LEU A 143 -12.83 -4.69 -7.40
N VAL A 144 -12.49 -5.03 -8.64
CA VAL A 144 -13.37 -5.77 -9.56
C VAL A 144 -13.84 -7.08 -8.91
N CYS A 145 -12.96 -7.74 -8.15
CA CYS A 145 -13.29 -8.98 -7.43
C CYS A 145 -13.42 -8.77 -5.91
N HIS A 146 -12.63 -7.88 -5.30
CA HIS A 146 -12.62 -7.68 -3.84
C HIS A 146 -13.54 -6.57 -3.32
N GLY A 147 -14.29 -5.88 -4.20
CA GLY A 147 -15.28 -4.88 -3.81
C GLY A 147 -16.52 -5.50 -3.18
N GLU A 148 -17.42 -6.03 -4.02
CA GLU A 148 -18.64 -6.74 -3.57
C GLU A 148 -18.55 -8.27 -3.74
N GLY A 149 -17.37 -8.79 -4.08
CA GLY A 149 -17.17 -10.19 -4.45
C GLY A 149 -17.30 -10.41 -5.96
N LEU A 150 -16.72 -11.50 -6.45
CA LEU A 150 -16.79 -11.87 -7.86
C LEU A 150 -18.19 -12.43 -8.16
N LYS A 151 -18.95 -11.80 -9.05
CA LYS A 151 -20.24 -12.33 -9.49
C LYS A 151 -20.07 -13.36 -10.61
N VAL A 152 -20.47 -14.60 -10.35
CA VAL A 152 -20.51 -15.70 -11.34
C VAL A 152 -21.96 -16.15 -11.51
N GLY A 153 -22.61 -15.71 -12.59
CA GLY A 153 -24.05 -15.90 -12.78
C GLY A 153 -24.85 -15.18 -11.68
N ASP A 154 -25.69 -15.92 -10.95
CA ASP A 154 -26.52 -15.39 -9.87
C ASP A 154 -25.84 -15.47 -8.48
N ARG A 155 -24.56 -15.84 -8.41
CA ARG A 155 -23.82 -16.01 -7.15
C ARG A 155 -22.72 -14.99 -7.00
N LEU A 156 -22.62 -14.42 -5.79
CA LEU A 156 -21.48 -13.64 -5.34
C LEU A 156 -20.51 -14.59 -4.62
N ALA A 157 -19.26 -14.62 -5.05
CA ALA A 157 -18.17 -15.43 -4.49
C ALA A 157 -17.20 -14.55 -3.69
#